data_AF-A0A1M4EF81-F1
#
_entry.id   AF-A0A1M4EF81-F1
#
_cell.length_a   1.000
_cell.length_b   1.000
_cell.length_c   1.000
_cell.angle_alpha   90.00
_cell.angle_beta   90.00
_cell.angle_gamma   90.00
#
_symmetry.space_group_name_H-M   'P 1'
#
loop_
_entity.id
_entity.type
_entity.pdbx_description
1 polymer ?
#
loop_
_entity_poly.entity_id
_entity_poly.type
_entity_poly.pdbx_seq_one_letter_code
_entity_poly.pdbx_strand_id
1 'polypeptide(L)'
;MRGGHSVTGRPLAPLDTEAVRRFAATCGLVDFAVTATGSPMLAEHELAVAAIVAAEVPQARITLSYEFGYPGLREREADAIRNAALGPGAGRIADEVARELPGVPAYFARSGGGLVSAHYFRRFPLTCDRGAAASLVRGRAALDEGAGRVEIQHGVSDVALGPGARVPDGVAAAYGVAIQRPEAHVERIVQARGRAELDRVLRDARDEALTRVVSAGAAPGSAGIEEVTVNPLSYLPDGLYRVRVTAGGRPWAG
;
A
#
# COMPACT_ATOMS: atom_id res chain seq x y z
N MET A 1 -17.57 -19.03 2.89
CA MET A 1 -16.84 -20.19 3.48
C MET A 1 -16.72 -19.95 4.98
N ARG A 2 -16.77 -20.98 5.82
CA ARG A 2 -16.66 -20.79 7.29
C ARG A 2 -15.23 -20.47 7.70
N GLY A 3 -15.08 -19.66 8.75
CA GLY A 3 -13.80 -19.23 9.29
C GLY A 3 -13.91 -17.88 9.98
N GLY A 4 -12.78 -17.17 10.08
CA GLY A 4 -12.64 -15.87 10.71
C GLY A 4 -12.36 -15.90 12.21
N HIS A 5 -12.00 -14.72 12.72
CA HIS A 5 -11.59 -14.49 14.10
C HIS A 5 -12.37 -13.32 14.70
N SER A 6 -12.50 -13.34 16.03
CA SER A 6 -12.95 -12.19 16.79
C SER A 6 -11.94 -11.04 16.68
N VAL A 7 -12.35 -9.85 17.12
CA VAL A 7 -11.45 -8.69 17.26
C VAL A 7 -10.31 -8.92 18.26
N THR A 8 -10.40 -9.99 19.07
CA THR A 8 -9.38 -10.43 20.02
C THR A 8 -8.56 -11.63 19.53
N GLY A 9 -8.70 -12.02 18.25
CA GLY A 9 -7.94 -13.12 17.64
C GLY A 9 -8.44 -14.53 17.98
N ARG A 10 -9.59 -14.67 18.66
CA ARG A 10 -10.17 -16.00 18.94
C ARG A 10 -10.90 -16.52 17.69
N PRO A 11 -10.73 -17.79 17.28
CA PRO A 11 -11.46 -18.34 16.14
C PRO A 11 -12.98 -18.24 16.34
N LEU A 12 -13.71 -17.72 15.35
CA LEU A 12 -15.18 -17.72 15.34
C LEU A 12 -15.73 -19.08 14.88
N ALA A 13 -15.04 -19.68 13.92
CA ALA A 13 -15.31 -21.01 13.39
C ALA A 13 -13.98 -21.57 12.82
N PRO A 14 -13.81 -22.90 12.77
CA PRO A 14 -12.71 -23.50 12.02
C PRO A 14 -12.80 -23.12 10.54
N LEU A 15 -11.64 -22.94 9.90
CA LEU A 15 -11.57 -22.74 8.45
C LEU A 15 -12.04 -23.99 7.71
N ASP A 16 -13.02 -23.82 6.83
CA ASP A 16 -13.50 -24.86 5.94
C ASP A 16 -12.57 -25.04 4.73
N THR A 17 -11.42 -25.68 4.97
CA THR A 17 -10.36 -25.86 3.96
C THR A 17 -10.82 -26.66 2.75
N GLU A 18 -11.75 -27.60 2.95
CA GLU A 18 -12.29 -28.42 1.87
C GLU A 18 -13.25 -27.62 0.98
N ALA A 19 -14.07 -26.74 1.54
CA ALA A 19 -14.87 -25.81 0.74
C ALA A 19 -13.99 -24.84 -0.08
N VAL A 20 -12.88 -24.36 0.49
CA VAL A 20 -11.92 -23.51 -0.22
C VAL A 20 -11.29 -24.27 -1.39
N ARG A 21 -10.79 -25.49 -1.14
CA ARG A 21 -10.18 -26.35 -2.16
C ARG A 21 -11.14 -26.61 -3.31
N ARG A 22 -12.37 -27.04 -2.98
CA ARG A 22 -13.40 -27.34 -3.97
C ARG A 22 -13.77 -26.13 -4.83
N PHE A 23 -13.88 -24.96 -4.20
CA PHE A 23 -14.15 -23.72 -4.93
C PHE A 23 -12.98 -23.39 -5.87
N ALA A 24 -11.75 -23.40 -5.38
CA ALA A 24 -10.56 -23.07 -6.17
C ALA A 24 -10.40 -24.01 -7.37
N ALA A 25 -10.64 -25.30 -7.19
CA ALA A 25 -10.56 -26.31 -8.26
C ALA A 25 -11.63 -26.16 -9.35
N THR A 26 -12.76 -25.50 -9.07
CA THR A 26 -13.93 -25.48 -9.97
C THR A 26 -14.35 -24.09 -10.46
N CYS A 27 -13.84 -23.00 -9.87
CA CYS A 27 -14.31 -21.65 -10.19
C CYS A 27 -13.84 -21.13 -11.55
N GLY A 28 -12.75 -21.65 -12.11
CA GLY A 28 -12.18 -21.17 -13.37
C GLY A 28 -11.62 -19.73 -13.29
N LEU A 29 -11.38 -19.21 -12.09
CA LEU A 29 -10.85 -17.87 -11.85
C LEU A 29 -9.34 -17.91 -11.60
N VAL A 30 -8.66 -16.81 -11.92
CA VAL A 30 -7.23 -16.60 -11.62
C VAL A 30 -6.99 -15.40 -10.71
N ASP A 31 -7.99 -14.57 -10.47
CA ASP A 31 -7.92 -13.39 -9.61
C ASP A 31 -8.79 -13.61 -8.37
N PHE A 32 -8.16 -13.54 -7.20
CA PHE A 32 -8.81 -13.82 -5.93
C PHE A 32 -8.63 -12.66 -4.96
N ALA A 33 -9.73 -12.24 -4.34
CA ALA A 33 -9.71 -11.39 -3.16
C ALA A 33 -10.13 -12.22 -1.95
N VAL A 34 -9.28 -12.27 -0.92
CA VAL A 34 -9.54 -13.03 0.31
C VAL A 34 -9.72 -12.05 1.45
N THR A 35 -10.89 -12.09 2.08
CA THR A 35 -11.23 -11.26 3.23
C THR A 35 -11.76 -12.13 4.35
N ALA A 36 -11.21 -11.98 5.55
CA ALA A 36 -11.70 -12.64 6.75
C ALA A 36 -12.01 -11.63 7.88
N THR A 37 -13.02 -11.96 8.67
CA THR A 37 -13.29 -11.25 9.93
C THR A 37 -12.10 -11.42 10.87
N GLY A 38 -11.68 -10.33 11.52
CA GLY A 38 -10.56 -10.35 12.46
C GLY A 38 -9.17 -10.45 11.83
N SER A 39 -9.05 -10.47 10.49
CA SER A 39 -7.76 -10.63 9.81
C SER A 39 -6.70 -9.56 10.11
N PRO A 40 -7.02 -8.30 10.43
CA PRO A 40 -6.00 -7.34 10.87
C PRO A 40 -5.34 -7.72 12.21
N MET A 41 -6.03 -8.50 13.05
CA MET A 41 -5.49 -9.03 14.31
C MET A 41 -4.77 -10.37 14.07
N LEU A 42 -5.37 -11.25 13.28
CA LEU A 42 -4.82 -12.57 13.00
C LEU A 42 -5.11 -13.00 11.55
N ALA A 43 -4.10 -12.91 10.69
CA ALA A 43 -4.21 -13.17 9.26
C ALA A 43 -4.21 -14.67 8.88
N GLU A 44 -4.16 -15.59 9.85
CA GLU A 44 -3.93 -17.03 9.60
C GLU A 44 -4.91 -17.65 8.61
N HIS A 45 -6.21 -17.27 8.69
CA HIS A 45 -7.22 -17.82 7.79
C HIS A 45 -7.07 -17.26 6.38
N GLU A 46 -6.71 -15.99 6.21
CA GLU A 46 -6.46 -15.42 4.87
C GLU A 46 -5.23 -16.08 4.23
N LEU A 47 -4.15 -16.28 5.00
CA LEU A 47 -2.92 -16.93 4.55
C LEU A 47 -3.15 -18.41 4.22
N ALA A 48 -3.93 -19.13 5.03
CA ALA A 48 -4.28 -20.52 4.76
C ALA A 48 -5.13 -20.67 3.49
N VAL A 49 -6.10 -19.78 3.28
CA VAL A 49 -6.87 -19.73 2.03
C VAL A 49 -5.94 -19.43 0.84
N ALA A 50 -5.02 -18.48 0.99
CA ALA A 50 -4.06 -18.15 -0.07
C ALA A 50 -3.20 -19.35 -0.47
N ALA A 51 -2.71 -20.12 0.51
CA ALA A 51 -1.92 -21.32 0.27
C ALA A 51 -2.72 -22.40 -0.47
N ILE A 52 -3.99 -22.62 -0.10
CA ILE A 52 -4.86 -23.58 -0.78
C ILE A 52 -5.14 -23.11 -2.22
N VAL A 53 -5.50 -21.84 -2.42
CA VAL A 53 -5.77 -21.29 -3.74
C VAL A 53 -4.55 -21.37 -4.64
N ALA A 54 -3.35 -21.04 -4.14
CA ALA A 54 -2.11 -21.14 -4.91
C ALA A 54 -1.74 -22.58 -5.29
N ALA A 55 -2.10 -23.57 -4.46
CA ALA A 55 -1.88 -24.98 -4.75
C ALA A 55 -2.83 -25.51 -5.84
N GLU A 56 -4.11 -25.10 -5.80
CA GLU A 56 -5.12 -25.53 -6.77
C GLU A 56 -5.07 -24.73 -8.08
N VAL A 57 -4.64 -23.48 -8.02
CA VAL A 57 -4.55 -22.54 -9.15
C VAL A 57 -3.15 -21.93 -9.19
N PRO A 58 -2.17 -22.57 -9.86
CA PRO A 58 -0.77 -22.14 -9.86
C PRO A 58 -0.54 -20.71 -10.37
N GLN A 59 -1.40 -20.21 -11.25
CA GLN A 59 -1.37 -18.86 -11.80
C GLN A 59 -2.19 -17.84 -10.99
N ALA A 60 -2.67 -18.20 -9.80
CA ALA A 60 -3.52 -17.33 -9.00
C ALA A 60 -2.80 -16.03 -8.60
N ARG A 61 -3.49 -14.92 -8.81
CA ARG A 61 -3.17 -13.62 -8.23
C ARG A 61 -4.10 -13.40 -7.04
N ILE A 62 -3.50 -13.30 -5.86
CA ILE A 62 -4.24 -13.30 -4.61
C ILE A 62 -4.01 -11.98 -3.89
N THR A 63 -5.10 -11.24 -3.64
CA THR A 63 -5.12 -10.06 -2.79
C THR A 63 -5.65 -10.45 -1.41
N LEU A 64 -4.90 -10.14 -0.36
CA LEU A 64 -5.28 -10.42 1.02
C LEU A 64 -5.71 -9.13 1.71
N SER A 65 -6.88 -9.15 2.33
CA SER A 65 -7.48 -7.95 2.90
C SER A 65 -6.71 -7.42 4.11
N TYR A 66 -6.03 -8.28 4.87
CA TYR A 66 -5.27 -7.87 6.06
C TYR A 66 -4.14 -6.89 5.73
N GLU A 67 -3.65 -6.88 4.48
CA GLU A 67 -2.54 -6.03 4.05
C GLU A 67 -2.93 -4.54 3.99
N PHE A 68 -4.21 -4.21 3.85
CA PHE A 68 -4.73 -2.84 3.78
C PHE A 68 -4.84 -2.14 5.16
N GLY A 69 -4.78 -2.87 6.28
CA GLY A 69 -4.62 -2.28 7.63
C GLY A 69 -5.84 -1.60 8.26
N TYR A 70 -7.01 -1.58 7.62
CA TYR A 70 -8.23 -1.00 8.22
C TYR A 70 -9.02 -2.02 9.08
N PRO A 71 -9.60 -1.64 10.23
CA PRO A 71 -10.36 -2.56 11.09
C PRO A 71 -11.73 -2.96 10.51
N GLY A 72 -12.31 -2.14 9.63
CA GLY A 72 -13.64 -2.37 9.06
C GLY A 72 -13.68 -3.48 8.00
N LEU A 73 -14.59 -4.44 8.16
CA LEU A 73 -14.72 -5.60 7.25
C LEU A 73 -15.20 -5.19 5.86
N ARG A 74 -16.19 -4.29 5.78
CA ARG A 74 -16.81 -3.87 4.52
C ARG A 74 -15.82 -3.10 3.65
N GLU A 75 -15.05 -2.22 4.27
CA GLU A 75 -14.02 -1.43 3.63
C GLU A 75 -12.93 -2.35 3.07
N ARG A 76 -12.44 -3.29 3.88
CA ARG A 76 -11.43 -4.27 3.47
C ARG A 76 -11.90 -5.17 2.33
N GLU A 77 -13.13 -5.68 2.40
CA GLU A 77 -13.72 -6.49 1.32
C GLU A 77 -13.76 -5.69 0.01
N ALA A 78 -14.25 -4.46 0.07
CA ALA A 78 -14.38 -3.61 -1.11
C ALA A 78 -13.00 -3.27 -1.72
N ASP A 79 -12.00 -2.96 -0.90
CA ASP A 79 -10.66 -2.62 -1.36
C ASP A 79 -9.92 -3.84 -1.90
N ALA A 80 -10.04 -5.01 -1.24
CA ALA A 80 -9.45 -6.25 -1.72
C ALA A 80 -10.01 -6.65 -3.10
N ILE A 81 -11.34 -6.55 -3.28
CA ILE A 81 -11.99 -6.81 -4.56
C ILE A 81 -11.52 -5.83 -5.64
N ARG A 82 -11.53 -4.52 -5.34
CA ARG A 82 -11.08 -3.50 -6.32
C ARG A 82 -9.61 -3.70 -6.70
N ASN A 83 -8.75 -3.97 -5.74
CA ASN A 83 -7.33 -4.21 -6.00
C ASN A 83 -7.10 -5.44 -6.88
N ALA A 84 -7.79 -6.56 -6.59
CA ALA A 84 -7.73 -7.76 -7.41
C ALA A 84 -8.22 -7.50 -8.85
N ALA A 85 -9.33 -6.76 -9.01
CA ALA A 85 -9.87 -6.41 -10.32
C ALA A 85 -8.94 -5.50 -11.16
N LEU A 86 -8.16 -4.64 -10.50
CA LEU A 86 -7.19 -3.74 -11.15
C LEU A 86 -5.88 -4.45 -11.55
N GLY A 87 -5.54 -5.57 -10.91
CA GLY A 87 -4.29 -6.32 -11.12
C GLY A 87 -3.91 -6.57 -12.59
N PRO A 88 -4.80 -7.13 -13.44
CA PRO A 88 -4.47 -7.33 -14.85
C PRO A 88 -4.19 -6.04 -15.64
N GLY A 89 -4.89 -4.95 -15.33
CA GLY A 89 -4.62 -3.65 -15.96
C GLY A 89 -3.27 -3.08 -15.53
N ALA A 90 -2.98 -3.17 -14.23
CA ALA A 90 -1.72 -2.71 -13.66
C ALA A 90 -0.51 -3.47 -14.23
N GLY A 91 -0.66 -4.78 -14.44
CA GLY A 91 0.35 -5.60 -15.11
C GLY A 91 0.68 -5.06 -16.50
N ARG A 92 -0.33 -4.84 -17.35
CA ARG A 92 -0.14 -4.32 -18.71
C ARG A 92 0.55 -2.96 -18.72
N ILE A 93 0.12 -2.04 -17.87
CA ILE A 93 0.72 -0.70 -17.77
C ILE A 93 2.20 -0.80 -17.36
N ALA A 94 2.50 -1.61 -16.35
CA ALA A 94 3.88 -1.80 -15.91
C ALA A 94 4.75 -2.50 -16.98
N ASP A 95 4.18 -3.42 -17.77
CA ASP A 95 4.87 -4.07 -18.89
C ASP A 95 5.14 -3.09 -20.04
N GLU A 96 4.20 -2.20 -20.31
CA GLU A 96 4.33 -1.15 -21.34
C GLU A 96 5.42 -0.15 -20.97
N VAL A 97 5.41 0.38 -19.75
CA VAL A 97 6.46 1.28 -19.27
C VAL A 97 7.85 0.62 -19.33
N ALA A 98 7.96 -0.65 -18.91
CA ALA A 98 9.23 -1.37 -18.96
C ALA A 98 9.74 -1.60 -20.39
N ARG A 99 8.84 -1.71 -21.37
CA ARG A 99 9.17 -1.87 -22.79
C ARG A 99 9.62 -0.55 -23.42
N GLU A 100 8.96 0.54 -23.08
CA GLU A 100 9.27 1.87 -23.63
C GLU A 100 10.52 2.48 -23.00
N LEU A 101 10.81 2.18 -21.73
CA LEU A 101 11.93 2.72 -20.97
C LEU A 101 12.83 1.59 -20.41
N PRO A 102 13.49 0.81 -21.28
CA PRO A 102 14.29 -0.33 -20.83
C PRO A 102 15.47 0.12 -19.95
N GLY A 103 15.64 -0.54 -18.80
CA GLY A 103 16.71 -0.25 -17.84
C GLY A 103 16.47 0.97 -16.95
N VAL A 104 15.35 1.69 -17.13
CA VAL A 104 14.97 2.82 -16.27
C VAL A 104 14.05 2.33 -15.16
N PRO A 105 14.40 2.51 -13.87
CA PRO A 105 13.49 2.18 -12.77
C PRO A 105 12.20 2.99 -12.84
N ALA A 106 11.06 2.30 -12.95
CA ALA A 106 9.75 2.92 -13.03
C ALA A 106 9.03 2.93 -11.67
N TYR A 107 8.46 4.08 -11.33
CA TYR A 107 7.69 4.33 -10.12
C TYR A 107 6.31 4.90 -10.45
N PHE A 108 5.32 4.55 -9.64
CA PHE A 108 3.94 4.98 -9.75
C PHE A 108 3.55 5.81 -8.54
N ALA A 109 2.86 6.93 -8.77
CA ALA A 109 2.43 7.85 -7.72
C ALA A 109 1.22 7.30 -6.97
N ARG A 110 1.28 7.35 -5.63
CA ARG A 110 0.18 6.89 -4.77
C ARG A 110 -0.85 7.99 -4.53
N SER A 111 -2.10 7.59 -4.27
CA SER A 111 -3.21 8.48 -3.90
C SER A 111 -3.00 9.16 -2.54
N GLY A 112 -2.36 8.47 -1.59
CA GLY A 112 -2.10 8.96 -0.23
C GLY A 112 -0.78 9.73 -0.06
N GLY A 113 0.06 9.76 -1.09
CA GLY A 113 1.44 10.26 -1.01
C GLY A 113 2.49 9.16 -1.15
N GLY A 114 3.65 9.57 -1.65
CA GLY A 114 4.78 8.70 -1.96
C GLY A 114 4.68 8.03 -3.32
N LEU A 115 5.69 7.21 -3.59
CA LEU A 115 5.86 6.41 -4.80
C LEU A 115 5.86 4.92 -4.47
N VAL A 116 5.52 4.10 -5.46
CA VAL A 116 5.72 2.64 -5.41
C VAL A 116 6.41 2.16 -6.67
N SER A 117 7.29 1.17 -6.56
CA SER A 117 7.93 0.54 -7.70
C SER A 117 6.90 -0.13 -8.61
N ALA A 118 7.27 -0.35 -9.87
CA ALA A 118 6.46 -1.15 -10.80
C ALA A 118 6.10 -2.54 -10.24
N HIS A 119 7.02 -3.19 -9.51
CA HIS A 119 6.76 -4.47 -8.86
C HIS A 119 5.65 -4.36 -7.81
N TYR A 120 5.71 -3.35 -6.94
CA TYR A 120 4.68 -3.15 -5.92
C TYR A 120 3.35 -2.71 -6.52
N PHE A 121 3.36 -1.86 -7.54
CA PHE A 121 2.17 -1.42 -8.26
C PHE A 121 1.38 -2.59 -8.87
N ARG A 122 2.06 -3.62 -9.40
CA ARG A 122 1.37 -4.83 -9.90
C ARG A 122 0.57 -5.56 -8.83
N ARG A 123 1.05 -5.55 -7.59
CA ARG A 123 0.41 -6.21 -6.45
C ARG A 123 -0.67 -5.34 -5.80
N PHE A 124 -0.43 -4.03 -5.70
CA PHE A 124 -1.30 -3.09 -5.01
C PHE A 124 -1.73 -1.88 -5.87
N PRO A 125 -2.33 -2.09 -7.05
CA PRO A 125 -2.66 -0.99 -7.95
C PRO A 125 -3.71 -0.02 -7.42
N LEU A 126 -4.57 -0.46 -6.48
CA LEU A 126 -5.55 0.42 -5.85
C LEU A 126 -4.88 1.61 -5.14
N THR A 127 -3.64 1.45 -4.65
CA THR A 127 -2.91 2.54 -3.98
C THR A 127 -2.57 3.71 -4.91
N CYS A 128 -2.66 3.52 -6.22
CA CYS A 128 -2.34 4.51 -7.26
C CYS A 128 -3.58 5.00 -8.03
N ASP A 129 -4.79 4.60 -7.63
CA ASP A 129 -6.04 4.87 -8.35
C ASP A 129 -6.30 6.36 -8.65
N ARG A 130 -5.79 7.25 -7.79
CA ARG A 130 -5.88 8.71 -7.87
C ARG A 130 -4.51 9.37 -7.80
N GLY A 131 -3.45 8.64 -8.15
CA GLY A 131 -2.08 9.15 -8.14
C GLY A 131 -1.93 10.46 -8.93
N ALA A 132 -2.52 10.53 -10.12
CA ALA A 132 -2.47 11.74 -10.95
C ALA A 132 -3.08 12.99 -10.28
N ALA A 133 -4.25 12.84 -9.65
CA ALA A 133 -4.90 13.95 -8.95
C ALA A 133 -4.13 14.35 -7.69
N ALA A 134 -3.64 13.36 -6.92
CA ALA A 134 -2.81 13.61 -5.74
C ALA A 134 -1.51 14.34 -6.10
N SER A 135 -0.84 13.92 -7.18
CA SER A 135 0.37 14.57 -7.69
C SER A 135 0.12 16.00 -8.15
N LEU A 136 -1.00 16.25 -8.84
CA LEU A 136 -1.37 17.60 -9.26
C LEU A 136 -1.56 18.54 -8.06
N VAL A 137 -2.37 18.12 -7.07
CA VAL A 137 -2.62 18.93 -5.87
C VAL A 137 -1.32 19.23 -5.14
N ARG A 138 -0.47 18.20 -4.97
CA ARG A 138 0.82 18.34 -4.28
C ARG A 138 1.79 19.24 -5.02
N GLY A 139 1.87 19.10 -6.34
CA GLY A 139 2.70 19.93 -7.19
C GLY A 139 2.27 21.39 -7.16
N ARG A 140 0.95 21.66 -7.25
CA ARG A 140 0.41 23.01 -7.11
C ARG A 140 0.77 23.64 -5.77
N ALA A 141 0.53 22.92 -4.66
CA ALA A 141 0.88 23.39 -3.34
C ALA A 141 2.38 23.75 -3.21
N ALA A 142 3.26 22.86 -3.68
CA ALA A 142 4.70 23.10 -3.61
C ALA A 142 5.19 24.25 -4.51
N LEU A 143 4.54 24.47 -5.65
CA LEU A 143 4.83 25.59 -6.56
C LEU A 143 4.31 26.92 -6.02
N ASP A 144 3.16 26.91 -5.34
CA ASP A 144 2.57 28.09 -4.71
C ASP A 144 3.36 28.50 -3.44
N GLU A 145 3.83 27.54 -2.64
CA GLU A 145 4.72 27.77 -1.48
C GLU A 145 6.12 28.25 -1.90
N GLY A 146 6.58 27.86 -3.09
CA GLY A 146 7.92 28.13 -3.61
C GLY A 146 8.04 29.25 -4.65
N ALA A 147 6.98 30.04 -4.88
CA ALA A 147 6.89 31.16 -5.84
C ALA A 147 8.06 31.28 -6.85
N GLY A 148 8.02 30.46 -7.91
CA GLY A 148 8.60 30.85 -9.20
C GLY A 148 9.94 30.25 -9.64
N ARG A 149 10.39 29.10 -9.14
CA ARG A 149 11.58 28.46 -9.75
C ARG A 149 11.43 26.94 -9.92
N VAL A 150 11.05 26.53 -11.13
CA VAL A 150 11.16 25.14 -11.60
C VAL A 150 12.41 25.06 -12.48
N GLU A 151 13.53 24.62 -11.92
CA GLU A 151 14.70 24.25 -12.73
C GLU A 151 14.46 22.86 -13.32
N ILE A 152 14.07 22.79 -14.59
CA ILE A 152 14.00 21.51 -15.32
C ILE A 152 15.43 21.14 -15.73
N GLN A 153 16.03 20.19 -15.02
CA GLN A 153 17.35 19.68 -15.35
C GLN A 153 17.26 18.75 -16.58
N HIS A 154 17.83 19.21 -17.70
CA HIS A 154 17.89 18.62 -19.05
C HIS A 154 16.85 19.14 -20.06
N GLY A 155 16.90 20.44 -20.34
CA GLY A 155 16.19 21.04 -21.48
C GLY A 155 15.87 22.51 -21.22
N VAL A 156 16.63 23.40 -21.83
CA VAL A 156 16.64 24.85 -21.57
C VAL A 156 15.28 25.50 -21.87
N SER A 157 14.66 26.09 -20.86
CA SER A 157 14.20 27.49 -20.85
C SER A 157 13.70 27.86 -19.45
N ASP A 158 14.32 28.88 -18.84
CA ASP A 158 13.72 29.61 -17.72
C ASP A 158 12.45 30.27 -18.26
N VAL A 159 11.31 29.58 -18.16
CA VAL A 159 10.02 30.23 -18.40
C VAL A 159 9.72 31.02 -17.15
N ALA A 160 10.17 32.27 -17.12
CA ALA A 160 9.67 33.25 -16.19
C ALA A 160 8.17 33.41 -16.46
N LEU A 161 7.35 32.68 -15.70
CA LEU A 161 5.91 32.85 -15.73
C LEU A 161 5.63 34.29 -15.31
N GLY A 162 5.01 35.06 -16.22
CA GLY A 162 4.60 36.42 -15.91
C GLY A 162 3.68 36.46 -14.68
N PRO A 163 3.51 37.61 -14.02
CA PRO A 163 2.63 37.73 -12.86
C PRO A 163 1.23 37.17 -13.18
N GLY A 164 0.80 36.15 -12.45
CA GLY A 164 -0.50 35.48 -12.64
C GLY A 164 -0.53 34.32 -13.65
N ALA A 165 0.58 34.00 -14.32
CA ALA A 165 0.65 32.84 -15.19
C ALA A 165 0.70 31.54 -14.36
N ARG A 166 -0.28 30.65 -14.60
CA ARG A 166 -0.45 29.38 -13.88
C ARG A 166 0.37 28.28 -14.58
N VAL A 167 1.17 27.55 -13.80
CA VAL A 167 1.88 26.35 -14.29
C VAL A 167 0.84 25.35 -14.85
N PRO A 168 1.04 24.81 -16.08
CA PRO A 168 0.15 23.81 -16.65
C PRO A 168 0.00 22.58 -15.76
N ASP A 169 -1.19 21.97 -15.73
CA ASP A 169 -1.49 20.85 -14.83
C ASP A 169 -0.53 19.67 -15.00
N GLY A 170 -0.13 19.35 -16.23
CA GLY A 170 0.84 18.28 -16.49
C GLY A 170 2.21 18.54 -15.85
N VAL A 171 2.68 19.80 -15.89
CA VAL A 171 3.97 20.19 -15.30
C VAL A 171 3.87 20.21 -13.77
N ALA A 172 2.78 20.75 -13.22
CA ALA A 172 2.53 20.71 -11.78
C ALA A 172 2.44 19.26 -11.28
N ALA A 173 1.71 18.39 -11.97
CA ALA A 173 1.64 16.97 -11.62
C ALA A 173 3.02 16.29 -11.68
N ALA A 174 3.80 16.52 -12.74
CA ALA A 174 5.16 15.96 -12.87
C ALA A 174 6.08 16.43 -11.73
N TYR A 175 6.04 17.72 -11.39
CA TYR A 175 6.77 18.25 -10.23
C TYR A 175 6.32 17.60 -8.93
N GLY A 176 5.00 17.46 -8.75
CA GLY A 176 4.40 16.79 -7.60
C GLY A 176 4.77 15.30 -7.48
N VAL A 177 5.09 14.61 -8.56
CA VAL A 177 5.70 13.26 -8.55
C VAL A 177 7.19 13.33 -8.22
N ALA A 178 7.92 14.25 -8.84
CA ALA A 178 9.38 14.34 -8.73
C ALA A 178 9.88 14.61 -7.30
N ILE A 179 9.11 15.34 -6.50
CA ILE A 179 9.43 15.61 -5.09
C ILE A 179 9.04 14.45 -4.15
N GLN A 180 8.47 13.37 -4.66
CA GLN A 180 8.03 12.22 -3.87
C GLN A 180 9.09 11.14 -3.74
N ARG A 181 8.86 10.28 -2.77
CA ARG A 181 9.76 9.19 -2.39
C ARG A 181 8.95 7.94 -2.09
N PRO A 182 9.55 6.74 -2.20
CA PRO A 182 8.90 5.54 -1.71
C PRO A 182 8.49 5.67 -0.25
N GLU A 183 7.23 5.36 0.03
CA GLU A 183 6.62 5.46 1.36
C GLU A 183 5.73 4.24 1.59
N ALA A 184 5.73 3.72 2.80
CA ALA A 184 4.78 2.72 3.26
C ALA A 184 4.26 3.08 4.65
N HIS A 185 3.02 2.70 4.92
CA HIS A 185 2.43 2.81 6.26
C HIS A 185 1.92 1.46 6.73
N VAL A 186 2.05 1.24 8.03
CA VAL A 186 1.49 0.12 8.76
C VAL A 186 0.53 0.69 9.79
N GLU A 187 -0.72 0.24 9.74
CA GLU A 187 -1.74 0.63 10.70
C GLU A 187 -2.42 -0.61 11.27
N ARG A 188 -2.60 -0.65 12.60
CA ARG A 188 -3.25 -1.76 13.30
C ARG A 188 -3.81 -1.36 14.66
N ILE A 189 -4.80 -2.12 15.11
CA ILE A 189 -5.23 -2.13 16.51
C ILE A 189 -4.51 -3.25 17.22
N VAL A 190 -3.88 -2.94 18.34
CA VAL A 190 -3.06 -3.89 19.09
C VAL A 190 -3.47 -3.89 20.56
N GLN A 191 -3.35 -5.05 21.18
CA GLN A 191 -3.52 -5.18 22.62
C GLN A 191 -2.14 -5.29 23.29
N ALA A 192 -1.90 -4.47 24.30
CA ALA A 192 -0.67 -4.48 25.09
C ALA A 192 -0.99 -4.19 26.55
N ARG A 193 -0.55 -5.09 27.45
CA ARG A 193 -0.64 -4.95 28.90
C ARG A 193 0.66 -4.35 29.42
N GLY A 194 0.68 -3.02 29.50
CA GLY A 194 1.82 -2.27 30.02
C GLY A 194 2.93 -2.05 28.99
N ARG A 195 4.01 -1.42 29.45
CA ARG A 195 5.02 -0.82 28.59
C ARG A 195 5.80 -1.84 27.75
N ALA A 196 6.20 -2.96 28.35
CA ALA A 196 7.04 -3.96 27.69
C ALA A 196 6.34 -4.63 26.49
N GLU A 197 5.05 -4.92 26.61
CA GLU A 197 4.25 -5.47 25.51
C GLU A 197 4.04 -4.43 24.41
N LEU A 198 3.74 -3.18 24.78
CA LEU A 198 3.57 -2.11 23.80
C LEU A 198 4.86 -1.87 23.01
N ASP A 199 6.00 -1.84 23.69
CA ASP A 199 7.30 -1.68 23.03
C ASP A 199 7.62 -2.85 22.09
N ARG A 200 7.20 -4.08 22.41
CA ARG A 200 7.35 -5.23 21.50
C ARG A 200 6.53 -5.04 20.24
N VAL A 201 5.25 -4.74 20.38
CA VAL A 201 4.35 -4.55 19.24
C VAL A 201 4.77 -3.37 18.36
N LEU A 202 5.29 -2.29 18.97
CA LEU A 202 5.84 -1.15 18.22
C LEU A 202 7.11 -1.52 17.45
N ARG A 203 7.95 -2.43 17.95
CA ARG A 203 9.10 -2.94 17.19
C ARG A 203 8.62 -3.72 15.97
N ASP A 204 7.69 -4.66 16.17
CA ASP A 204 7.16 -5.48 15.08
C ASP A 204 6.51 -4.61 13.98
N ALA A 205 5.77 -3.56 14.37
CA ALA A 205 5.16 -2.63 13.42
C ALA A 205 6.20 -1.79 12.65
N ARG A 206 7.32 -1.42 13.28
CA ARG A 206 8.43 -0.71 12.62
C ARG A 206 9.16 -1.61 11.64
N ASP A 207 9.49 -2.83 12.04
CA ASP A 207 10.19 -3.79 11.18
C ASP A 207 9.35 -4.11 9.94
N GLU A 208 8.04 -4.24 10.10
CA GLU A 208 7.13 -4.40 8.98
C GLU A 208 7.06 -3.15 8.09
N ALA A 209 7.00 -1.94 8.65
CA ALA A 209 6.98 -0.71 7.86
C ALA A 209 8.25 -0.55 7.02
N LEU A 210 9.42 -0.87 7.60
CA LEU A 210 10.70 -0.89 6.89
C LEU A 210 10.70 -1.94 5.76
N THR A 211 10.16 -3.13 6.01
CA THR A 211 10.03 -4.17 4.99
C THR A 211 9.11 -3.74 3.84
N ARG A 212 7.98 -3.12 4.17
CA ARG A 212 7.01 -2.62 3.18
C ARG A 212 7.59 -1.49 2.34
N VAL A 213 8.35 -0.55 2.93
CA VAL A 213 8.93 0.57 2.14
C VAL A 213 10.03 0.11 1.19
N VAL A 214 10.85 -0.87 1.59
CA VAL A 214 11.81 -1.51 0.68
C VAL A 214 11.07 -2.26 -0.44
N SER A 215 10.00 -2.99 -0.11
CA SER A 215 9.15 -3.65 -1.11
C SER A 215 8.48 -2.65 -2.06
N ALA A 216 8.11 -1.47 -1.56
CA ALA A 216 7.60 -0.35 -2.33
C ALA A 216 8.68 0.31 -3.22
N GLY A 217 9.94 -0.10 -3.14
CA GLY A 217 11.02 0.36 -4.01
C GLY A 217 11.95 1.38 -3.39
N ALA A 218 11.97 1.53 -2.06
CA ALA A 218 13.08 2.22 -1.42
C ALA A 218 14.38 1.43 -1.59
N ALA A 219 15.49 2.13 -1.80
CA ALA A 219 16.81 1.54 -1.85
C ALA A 219 17.15 0.86 -0.51
N PRO A 220 17.65 -0.39 -0.51
CA PRO A 220 18.22 -1.02 0.68
C PRO A 220 19.19 -0.08 1.41
N GLY A 221 19.03 0.02 2.73
CA GLY A 221 19.82 0.93 3.58
C GLY A 221 19.39 2.39 3.58
N SER A 222 18.43 2.80 2.74
CA SER A 222 17.84 4.15 2.78
C SER A 222 16.50 4.21 3.54
N ALA A 223 15.93 3.06 3.87
CA ALA A 223 14.65 2.96 4.58
C ALA A 223 14.79 3.45 6.03
N GLY A 224 13.86 4.30 6.46
CA GLY A 224 13.80 4.83 7.81
C GLY A 224 12.37 5.08 8.27
N ILE A 225 12.16 5.08 9.59
CA ILE A 225 10.87 5.45 10.18
C ILE A 225 10.76 6.98 10.19
N GLU A 226 9.68 7.50 9.62
CA GLU A 226 9.39 8.93 9.56
C GLU A 226 8.46 9.36 10.70
N GLU A 227 7.42 8.56 10.97
CA GLU A 227 6.42 8.87 11.99
C GLU A 227 5.94 7.61 12.71
N VAL A 228 5.69 7.76 14.02
CA VAL A 228 5.01 6.74 14.83
C VAL A 228 3.92 7.42 15.66
N THR A 229 2.67 7.03 15.44
CA THR A 229 1.52 7.48 16.21
C THR A 229 0.98 6.32 17.05
N VAL A 230 0.75 6.56 18.34
CA VAL A 230 0.17 5.57 19.26
C VAL A 230 -0.99 6.21 20.00
N ASN A 231 -2.21 5.83 19.62
CA ASN A 231 -3.43 6.40 20.20
C ASN A 231 -4.15 5.34 21.03
N PRO A 232 -4.31 5.52 22.35
CA PRO A 232 -5.16 4.64 23.15
C PRO A 232 -6.61 4.74 22.68
N LEU A 233 -7.31 3.60 22.63
CA LEU A 233 -8.72 3.54 22.24
C LEU A 233 -9.61 3.61 23.49
N SER A 234 -9.91 4.82 23.95
CA SER A 234 -10.59 5.09 25.23
C SER A 234 -12.00 4.50 25.40
N TYR A 235 -12.62 4.01 24.31
CA TYR A 235 -13.96 3.41 24.33
C TYR A 235 -13.93 1.87 24.25
N LEU A 236 -12.75 1.28 24.29
CA LEU A 236 -12.53 -0.16 24.26
C LEU A 236 -11.84 -0.63 25.56
N PRO A 237 -11.84 -1.94 25.86
CA PRO A 237 -11.17 -2.46 27.04
C PRO A 237 -9.70 -2.00 27.16
N ASP A 238 -9.25 -1.82 28.40
CA ASP A 238 -7.89 -1.34 28.70
C ASP A 238 -6.80 -2.11 27.94
N GLY A 239 -5.79 -1.36 27.51
CA GLY A 239 -4.63 -1.88 26.79
C GLY A 239 -4.80 -2.01 25.28
N LEU A 240 -5.83 -1.41 24.68
CA LEU A 240 -5.97 -1.34 23.22
C LEU A 240 -5.44 -0.01 22.65
N TYR A 241 -4.56 -0.12 21.66
CA TYR A 241 -3.93 1.02 20.99
C TYR A 241 -4.14 0.93 19.48
N ARG A 242 -4.44 2.06 18.85
CA ARG A 242 -4.26 2.23 17.40
C ARG A 242 -2.85 2.72 17.17
N VAL A 243 -2.06 1.88 16.51
CA VAL A 243 -0.67 2.17 16.14
C VAL A 243 -0.63 2.45 14.65
N ARG A 244 -0.02 3.56 14.27
CA ARG A 244 0.35 3.88 12.89
C ARG A 244 1.86 4.12 12.83
N VAL A 245 2.53 3.48 11.89
CA VAL A 245 3.95 3.68 11.60
C VAL A 245 4.09 4.03 10.12
N THR A 246 4.74 5.14 9.83
CA THR A 246 5.09 5.56 8.47
C THR A 246 6.59 5.43 8.28
N ALA A 247 6.98 4.82 7.16
CA ALA A 247 8.37 4.65 6.77
C ALA A 247 8.58 5.18 5.35
N GLY A 248 9.71 5.83 5.14
CA GLY A 248 10.13 6.40 3.86
C GLY A 248 11.54 5.96 3.48
N GLY A 249 11.92 6.19 2.24
CA GLY A 249 13.27 5.93 1.76
C GLY A 249 13.58 6.61 0.44
N ARG A 250 14.82 6.55 -0.03
CA ARG A 250 15.17 7.06 -1.36
C ARG A 250 14.79 6.02 -2.42
N PRO A 251 14.34 6.41 -3.63
CA PRO A 251 14.13 5.44 -4.70
C PRO A 251 15.43 4.71 -5.05
N TRP A 252 15.31 3.44 -5.43
CA TRP A 252 16.40 2.64 -5.99
C TRP A 252 16.75 3.16 -7.39
N ALA A 253 18.03 3.44 -7.62
CA ALA A 253 18.50 4.06 -8.86
C ALA A 253 18.90 3.05 -9.96
N GLY A 254 18.77 1.75 -9.71
CA GLY A 254 19.36 0.71 -10.56
C GLY A 254 20.66 0.20 -9.99
#